data_AF-A0A6A8AKF9-F1
#
_entry.id   AF-A0A6A8AKF9-F1
#
_cell.length_a   1.000
_cell.length_b   1.000
_cell.length_c   1.000
_cell.angle_alpha   90.00
_cell.angle_beta   90.00
_cell.angle_gamma   90.00
#
_symmetry.space_group_name_H-M   'P 1'
#
loop_
_entity.id
_entity.type
_entity.pdbx_description
1 polymer ?
#
loop_
_entity_poly.entity_id
_entity_poly.type
_entity_poly.pdbx_seq_one_letter_code
_entity_poly.pdbx_strand_id
1 'polypeptide(L)'
;MAITSYSFATIIFFATNTKIMFLLALGYTFVTIILMVVNLFWKVSTHCAGVTGPIFALIFVFGIKVLPLSLILVPLSWSRIKLKHHTFTQTLVGILISIAVGLVEYTVLYPLD
;
A
#
# COMPACT_ATOMS: atom_id res chain seq x y z
N MET A 1 7.83 -14.31 -5.21
CA MET A 1 8.11 -13.30 -6.25
C MET A 1 7.89 -11.89 -5.71
N ALA A 2 6.67 -11.48 -5.30
CA ALA A 2 6.44 -10.12 -4.76
C ALA A 2 7.08 -9.86 -3.38
N ILE A 3 6.85 -10.72 -2.38
CA ILE A 3 7.45 -10.56 -1.04
C ILE A 3 8.98 -10.56 -1.13
N THR A 4 9.53 -11.49 -1.91
CA THR A 4 10.97 -11.60 -2.13
C THR A 4 11.56 -10.36 -2.79
N SER A 5 10.89 -9.78 -3.80
CA SER A 5 11.39 -8.57 -4.46
C SER A 5 11.31 -7.34 -3.55
N TYR A 6 10.22 -7.17 -2.80
CA TYR A 6 10.07 -6.03 -1.89
C TYR A 6 11.00 -6.13 -0.67
N SER A 7 11.22 -7.34 -0.15
CA SER A 7 12.19 -7.57 0.93
C SER A 7 13.61 -7.26 0.45
N PHE A 8 13.97 -7.69 -0.77
CA PHE A 8 15.27 -7.37 -1.35
C PHE A 8 15.44 -5.87 -1.61
N ALA A 9 14.43 -5.20 -2.16
CA ALA A 9 14.44 -3.75 -2.33
C ALA A 9 14.57 -3.01 -1.00
N THR A 10 13.91 -3.48 0.05
CA THR A 10 14.03 -2.93 1.41
C THR A 10 15.47 -2.97 1.90
N ILE A 11 16.15 -4.10 1.74
CA ILE A 11 17.56 -4.26 2.12
C ILE A 11 18.47 -3.30 1.33
N ILE A 12 18.24 -3.18 0.02
CA ILE A 12 19.01 -2.27 -0.84
C ILE A 12 18.82 -0.82 -0.36
N PHE A 13 17.59 -0.36 -0.21
CA PHE A 13 17.33 1.04 0.15
C PHE A 13 17.74 1.39 1.57
N PHE A 14 17.74 0.40 2.47
CA PHE A 14 18.37 0.52 3.78
C PHE A 14 19.88 0.73 3.63
N ALA A 15 20.56 -0.12 2.86
CA ALA A 15 22.00 -0.03 2.63
C ALA A 15 22.44 1.26 1.91
N THR A 16 21.61 1.80 1.02
CA THR A 16 21.88 3.05 0.30
C THR A 16 21.40 4.31 1.04
N ASN A 17 20.93 4.19 2.30
CA ASN A 17 20.42 5.29 3.12
C ASN A 17 19.30 6.12 2.43
N THR A 18 18.51 5.50 1.56
CA THR A 18 17.45 6.18 0.80
C THR A 18 16.13 6.07 1.56
N LYS A 19 15.96 6.88 2.61
CA LYS A 19 14.87 6.75 3.60
C LYS A 19 13.47 6.62 3.00
N ILE A 20 13.10 7.45 2.03
CA ILE A 20 11.75 7.42 1.43
C ILE A 20 11.50 6.12 0.65
N MET A 21 12.48 5.66 -0.13
CA MET A 21 12.37 4.42 -0.90
C MET A 21 12.43 3.19 0.01
N PHE A 22 13.18 3.27 1.11
CA PHE A 22 13.19 2.25 2.15
C PHE A 22 11.80 2.06 2.77
N LEU A 23 11.15 3.14 3.20
CA LEU A 23 9.78 3.09 3.75
C LEU A 23 8.77 2.59 2.72
N LEU A 24 8.88 3.02 1.46
CA LEU A 24 7.99 2.51 0.42
C LEU A 24 8.14 0.98 0.24
N ALA A 25 9.38 0.49 0.15
CA ALA A 25 9.66 -0.93 -0.03
C ALA A 25 9.28 -1.79 1.19
N LEU A 26 9.51 -1.27 2.40
CA LEU A 26 9.17 -1.92 3.65
C LEU A 26 7.64 -2.00 3.82
N GLY A 27 6.92 -0.92 3.55
CA GLY A 27 5.46 -0.89 3.51
C GLY A 27 4.88 -1.89 2.51
N TYR A 28 5.42 -1.95 1.29
CA TYR A 28 5.02 -2.97 0.31
C TYR A 28 5.26 -4.39 0.80
N THR A 29 6.37 -4.63 1.51
CA THR A 29 6.68 -5.93 2.10
C THR A 29 5.61 -6.31 3.13
N PHE A 30 5.30 -5.43 4.08
CA PHE A 30 4.29 -5.68 5.11
C PHE A 30 2.88 -5.82 4.53
N VAL A 31 2.46 -4.91 3.66
CA VAL A 31 1.15 -4.99 2.98
C VAL A 31 1.03 -6.32 2.24
N THR A 32 2.06 -6.76 1.51
CA THR A 32 2.00 -8.02 0.77
C THR A 32 1.91 -9.23 1.70
N ILE A 33 2.65 -9.25 2.81
CA ILE A 33 2.58 -10.31 3.81
C ILE A 33 1.18 -10.37 4.45
N ILE A 34 0.64 -9.22 4.87
CA ILE A 34 -0.70 -9.14 5.48
C ILE A 34 -1.77 -9.59 4.48
N LEU A 35 -1.72 -9.08 3.25
CA LEU A 35 -2.66 -9.50 2.20
C LEU A 35 -2.54 -10.98 1.88
N MET A 36 -1.33 -11.56 1.89
CA MET A 36 -1.17 -13.00 1.70
C MET A 36 -1.95 -13.78 2.76
N VAL A 37 -1.77 -13.43 4.04
CA VAL A 37 -2.46 -14.09 5.16
C VAL A 37 -3.98 -13.88 5.07
N VAL A 38 -4.45 -12.66 4.84
CA VAL A 38 -5.88 -12.35 4.74
C VAL A 38 -6.51 -13.10 3.56
N ASN A 39 -5.83 -13.16 2.41
CA ASN A 39 -6.34 -13.82 1.20
C ASN A 39 -6.45 -15.35 1.32
N LEU A 40 -5.83 -15.99 2.33
CA LEU A 40 -6.06 -17.41 2.63
C LEU A 40 -7.51 -17.66 3.07
N PHE A 41 -8.14 -16.68 3.71
CA PHE A 41 -9.49 -16.80 4.27
C PHE A 41 -10.50 -15.96 3.51
N TRP A 42 -10.09 -14.77 3.05
CA TRP A 42 -10.98 -13.79 2.42
C TRP A 42 -10.24 -13.02 1.33
N LYS A 43 -10.62 -13.27 0.07
CA LYS A 43 -9.96 -12.71 -1.13
C LYS A 43 -10.21 -11.21 -1.30
N VAL A 44 -9.43 -10.40 -0.59
CA VAL A 44 -9.43 -8.93 -0.66
C VAL A 44 -8.69 -8.41 -1.90
N SER A 45 -8.98 -7.18 -2.31
CA SER A 45 -8.42 -6.63 -3.54
C SER A 45 -6.96 -6.21 -3.38
N THR A 46 -6.04 -7.05 -3.85
CA THR A 46 -4.59 -6.76 -3.89
C THR A 46 -4.26 -5.58 -4.81
N HIS A 47 -5.05 -5.36 -5.87
CA HIS A 47 -4.87 -4.24 -6.78
C HIS A 47 -5.15 -2.90 -6.10
N CYS A 48 -6.26 -2.80 -5.36
CA CYS A 48 -6.61 -1.57 -4.66
C CYS A 48 -5.63 -1.31 -3.51
N ALA A 49 -5.26 -2.35 -2.77
CA ALA A 49 -4.24 -2.25 -1.73
C ALA A 49 -2.87 -1.79 -2.30
N GLY A 50 -2.45 -2.37 -3.43
CA GLY A 50 -1.18 -2.08 -4.08
C GLY A 50 -1.09 -0.68 -4.68
N VAL A 51 -2.21 -0.09 -5.12
CA VAL A 51 -2.27 1.32 -5.59
C VAL A 51 -2.37 2.30 -4.42
N THR A 52 -3.03 1.91 -3.33
CA THR A 52 -3.18 2.76 -2.14
C THR A 52 -1.85 3.07 -1.46
N GLY A 53 -0.90 2.12 -1.43
CA GLY A 53 0.39 2.29 -0.76
C GLY A 53 1.23 3.47 -1.31
N PRO A 54 1.53 3.51 -2.62
CA PRO A 54 2.23 4.64 -3.22
C PRO A 54 1.47 5.96 -3.12
N ILE A 55 0.14 5.93 -3.25
CA ILE A 55 -0.67 7.14 -3.10
C ILE A 55 -0.50 7.69 -1.68
N PHE A 56 -0.54 6.82 -0.67
CA PHE A 56 -0.31 7.21 0.72
C PHE A 56 1.09 7.80 0.89
N ALA A 57 2.14 7.12 0.40
CA ALA A 57 3.51 7.60 0.45
C ALA A 57 3.68 8.97 -0.23
N LEU A 58 3.07 9.17 -1.40
CA LEU A 58 3.11 10.44 -2.13
C LEU A 58 2.38 11.56 -1.38
N ILE A 59 1.20 11.29 -0.81
CA ILE A 59 0.47 12.27 0.00
C ILE A 59 1.26 12.63 1.25
N PHE A 60 1.94 11.66 1.88
CA PHE A 60 2.77 11.91 3.04
C PHE A 60 3.98 12.80 2.71
N VAL A 61 4.67 12.53 1.60
CA VAL A 61 5.89 13.27 1.20
C VAL A 61 5.59 14.64 0.59
N PHE A 62 4.57 14.74 -0.27
CA PHE A 62 4.26 15.96 -1.03
C PHE A 62 3.06 16.75 -0.48
N GLY A 63 2.43 16.22 0.58
CA GLY A 63 1.32 16.84 1.28
C GLY A 63 -0.02 16.77 0.53
N ILE A 64 -0.97 17.55 1.03
CA ILE A 64 -2.38 17.54 0.61
C ILE A 64 -2.59 17.88 -0.88
N LYS A 65 -1.61 18.53 -1.52
CA LYS A 65 -1.66 18.87 -2.96
C LYS A 65 -1.78 17.64 -3.85
N VAL A 66 -1.31 16.48 -3.39
CA VAL A 66 -1.36 15.20 -4.12
C VAL A 66 -2.60 14.38 -3.74
N LEU A 67 -3.42 14.83 -2.78
CA LEU A 67 -4.67 14.16 -2.39
C LEU A 67 -5.59 13.83 -3.59
N PRO A 68 -5.74 14.68 -4.64
CA PRO A 68 -6.56 14.35 -5.80
C PRO A 68 -6.15 13.06 -6.51
N LEU A 69 -4.91 12.59 -6.35
CA LEU A 69 -4.46 11.31 -6.92
C LEU A 69 -5.24 10.12 -6.35
N SER A 70 -5.73 10.23 -5.12
CA SER A 70 -6.55 9.19 -4.48
C SER A 70 -7.87 8.93 -5.23
N LEU A 71 -8.32 9.86 -6.08
CA LEU A 71 -9.48 9.67 -6.94
C LEU A 71 -9.31 8.51 -7.93
N ILE A 72 -8.07 8.10 -8.25
CA ILE A 72 -7.84 6.91 -9.10
C ILE A 72 -8.35 5.61 -8.46
N LEU A 73 -8.51 5.59 -7.13
CA LEU A 73 -9.11 4.47 -6.42
C LEU A 73 -10.58 4.28 -6.78
N VAL A 74 -11.29 5.33 -7.22
CA VAL A 74 -12.71 5.26 -7.61
C VAL A 74 -12.90 4.40 -8.87
N PRO A 75 -12.31 4.73 -10.04
CA PRO A 75 -12.44 3.90 -11.24
C PRO A 75 -11.78 2.52 -11.05
N LEU A 76 -10.70 2.42 -10.27
CA LEU A 76 -10.06 1.14 -9.97
C LEU A 76 -11.00 0.23 -9.16
N SER A 77 -11.58 0.72 -8.07
CA SER A 77 -12.53 -0.03 -7.24
C SER A 77 -13.78 -0.40 -8.02
N TRP A 78 -14.31 0.54 -8.81
CA TRP A 78 -15.45 0.31 -9.68
C TRP A 78 -15.19 -0.82 -10.68
N SER A 79 -14.04 -0.81 -11.35
CA SER A 79 -13.65 -1.87 -12.29
C SER A 79 -13.66 -3.25 -11.62
N ARG A 80 -13.08 -3.36 -10.41
CA ARG A 80 -13.00 -4.64 -9.68
C ARG A 80 -14.35 -5.16 -9.21
N ILE A 81 -15.26 -4.26 -8.82
CA ILE A 81 -16.62 -4.60 -8.42
C ILE A 81 -17.48 -4.96 -9.64
N LYS A 82 -17.40 -4.16 -10.71
CA LYS A 82 -18.18 -4.37 -11.94
C LYS A 82 -17.83 -5.68 -12.64
N LEU A 83 -16.55 -6.05 -12.66
CA LEU A 83 -16.07 -7.33 -13.19
C LEU A 83 -16.36 -8.52 -12.25
N LYS A 84 -17.04 -8.29 -11.11
CA LYS A 84 -17.38 -9.30 -10.11
C LYS A 84 -16.15 -10.03 -9.53
N HIS A 85 -14.97 -9.42 -9.58
CA HIS A 85 -13.77 -9.98 -8.96
C HIS A 85 -13.74 -9.77 -7.45
N HIS A 86 -14.31 -8.65 -6.98
CA HIS A 86 -14.37 -8.33 -5.56
C HIS A 86 -15.69 -7.66 -5.20
N THR A 87 -16.12 -7.81 -3.95
CA THR A 87 -17.21 -7.03 -3.35
C THR A 87 -16.72 -5.65 -2.90
N PHE A 88 -17.66 -4.76 -2.58
CA PHE A 88 -17.33 -3.47 -1.97
C PHE A 88 -16.46 -3.64 -0.72
N THR A 89 -16.85 -4.54 0.20
CA THR A 89 -16.13 -4.78 1.45
C THR A 89 -14.73 -5.37 1.22
N GLN A 90 -14.57 -6.32 0.29
CA GLN A 90 -13.25 -6.86 -0.07
C GLN A 90 -12.31 -5.81 -0.64
N THR A 91 -12.87 -4.84 -1.37
CA THR A 91 -12.11 -3.74 -1.95
C THR A 91 -11.72 -2.73 -0.87
N LEU A 92 -12.68 -2.33 -0.03
CA LEU A 92 -12.48 -1.39 1.06
C LEU A 92 -11.45 -1.91 2.06
N VAL A 93 -11.53 -3.18 2.47
CA VAL A 93 -10.57 -3.77 3.41
C VAL A 93 -9.15 -3.80 2.83
N GLY A 94 -8.99 -4.08 1.53
CA GLY A 94 -7.68 -3.99 0.87
C GLY A 94 -7.08 -2.58 0.94
N ILE A 95 -7.90 -1.54 0.70
CA ILE A 95 -7.49 -0.14 0.83
C ILE A 95 -7.09 0.18 2.27
N LEU A 96 -7.94 -0.20 3.24
CA LEU A 96 -7.71 0.07 4.67
C LEU A 96 -6.45 -0.60 5.21
N ILE A 97 -6.15 -1.84 4.80
CA ILE A 97 -4.90 -2.54 5.16
C ILE A 97 -3.69 -1.70 4.73
N SER A 98 -3.70 -1.21 3.49
CA SER A 98 -2.58 -0.42 2.95
C SER A 98 -2.41 0.93 3.66
N ILE A 99 -3.52 1.62 3.95
CA ILE A 99 -3.51 2.87 4.74
C ILE A 99 -3.00 2.61 6.17
N ALA A 100 -3.46 1.56 6.83
CA ALA A 100 -3.07 1.24 8.20
C ALA A 100 -1.56 0.95 8.29
N VAL A 101 -1.02 0.16 7.37
CA VAL A 101 0.42 -0.10 7.30
C VAL A 101 1.18 1.20 7.06
N GLY A 102 0.79 1.99 6.07
CA GLY A 102 1.44 3.27 5.78
C GLY A 102 1.42 4.24 6.97
N LEU A 103 0.28 4.38 7.66
CA LEU A 103 0.17 5.22 8.85
C LEU A 103 1.14 4.78 9.94
N VAL A 104 1.15 3.50 10.28
CA VAL A 104 2.04 2.98 11.34
C VAL A 104 3.50 3.16 10.94
N GLU A 105 3.85 2.77 9.73
CA GLU A 105 5.23 2.81 9.25
C GLU A 105 5.79 4.23 9.19
N TYR A 106 5.08 5.14 8.51
CA TYR A 106 5.55 6.49 8.29
C TYR A 106 5.56 7.29 9.60
N THR A 107 4.61 7.08 10.51
CA THR A 107 4.64 7.78 11.81
C THR A 107 5.74 7.27 12.75
N VAL A 108 6.07 5.98 12.71
CA VAL A 108 7.09 5.38 13.59
C VAL A 108 8.51 5.60 13.06
N LEU A 109 8.73 5.45 11.76
CA LEU A 109 10.07 5.44 11.15
C LEU A 109 10.43 6.76 10.45
N TYR A 110 9.45 7.62 10.21
CA TYR A 110 9.64 8.98 9.72
C TYR A 110 8.97 9.98 10.68
N PRO A 111 9.56 10.21 11.86
CA PRO A 111 9.08 11.28 12.73
C PRO A 111 9.05 12.59 11.91
N LEU A 112 7.89 13.23 11.94
CA LEU A 112 7.67 14.54 11.32
C LEU A 112 8.42 15.56 12.18
N ASP A 113 9.69 15.81 11.85
CA ASP A 113 10.46 16.95 12.37
C ASP A 113 10.04 18.24 11.66
#